data_AF-A0A2E2TS87-F1
#
_entry.id   AF-A0A2E2TS87-F1
#
_cell.length_a   1.000
_cell.length_b   1.000
_cell.length_c   1.000
_cell.angle_alpha   90.00
_cell.angle_beta   90.00
_cell.angle_gamma   90.00
#
_symmetry.space_group_name_H-M   'P 1'
#
loop_
_entity.id
_entity.type
_entity.pdbx_description
1 polymer ?
#
loop_
_entity_poly.entity_id
_entity_poly.type
_entity_poly.pdbx_seq_one_letter_code
_entity_poly.pdbx_strand_id
1 'polypeptide(L)'
;MKILPIVLIIILNGTLVQCSSAPENTSANEKIITQVIQKSIVVYGSRQCPHCINFKSKLDSIGLEYTFHDIDVSDQYALEMVARVKASGHTEGISIPVVVVNDQQLFIAPHISKVLAALD
;
A
#
# COMPACT_ATOMS: atom_id res chain seq x y z
N MET A 1 49.87 -39.46 31.21
CA MET A 1 49.08 -40.11 32.27
C MET A 1 48.07 -41.03 31.60
N LYS A 2 48.08 -42.30 32.02
CA LYS A 2 47.34 -43.42 31.48
C LYS A 2 46.14 -43.67 32.39
N ILE A 3 44.93 -43.84 31.84
CA ILE A 3 44.06 -44.99 32.13
C ILE A 3 42.86 -45.01 31.17
N LEU A 4 42.63 -46.24 30.71
CA LEU A 4 41.72 -46.77 29.70
C LEU A 4 40.32 -47.01 30.34
N PRO A 5 39.24 -47.21 29.54
CA PRO A 5 37.85 -47.32 30.00
C PRO A 5 37.51 -48.77 30.41
N ILE A 6 36.22 -49.16 30.39
CA ILE A 6 35.60 -50.47 30.80
C ILE A 6 34.98 -50.31 32.19
N VAL A 7 33.66 -50.33 32.40
CA VAL A 7 32.67 -51.43 32.29
C VAL A 7 31.30 -50.71 32.36
N LEU A 8 30.41 -50.72 31.35
CA LEU A 8 29.43 -51.78 31.00
C LEU A 8 28.51 -52.15 32.19
N ILE A 9 27.29 -52.64 31.91
CA ILE A 9 26.35 -53.34 32.84
C ILE A 9 25.41 -52.36 33.59
N ILE A 10 24.08 -52.25 33.37
CA ILE A 10 23.08 -53.11 32.71
C ILE A 10 21.91 -52.25 32.20
N ILE A 11 21.47 -52.57 30.99
CA ILE A 11 20.17 -52.24 30.40
C ILE A 11 19.16 -53.23 30.98
N LEU A 12 18.07 -52.77 31.63
CA LEU A 12 16.83 -53.54 31.61
C LEU A 12 15.59 -52.70 31.93
N ASN A 13 14.60 -52.83 31.03
CA ASN A 13 13.21 -52.36 31.08
C ASN A 13 13.03 -50.88 30.68
N GLY A 14 12.46 -50.52 29.53
CA GLY A 14 11.69 -51.30 28.57
C GLY A 14 10.55 -50.45 28.02
N THR A 15 10.85 -49.54 27.10
CA THR A 15 9.94 -49.11 26.02
C THR A 15 10.80 -48.44 24.96
N LEU A 16 11.01 -49.15 23.85
CA LEU A 16 11.48 -48.59 22.58
C LEU A 16 10.37 -47.69 22.04
N VAL A 17 10.64 -46.39 21.88
CA VAL A 17 9.96 -45.61 20.84
C VAL A 17 11.05 -44.92 20.02
N GLN A 18 11.03 -45.31 18.75
CA GLN A 18 12.02 -45.05 17.71
C GLN A 18 12.05 -43.57 17.34
N CYS A 19 13.27 -43.03 17.18
CA CYS A 19 13.49 -41.83 16.39
C CYS A 19 13.05 -42.07 14.95
N SER A 20 12.14 -41.25 14.45
CA SER A 20 12.01 -40.99 13.02
C SER A 20 12.22 -39.50 12.81
N SER A 21 13.20 -39.14 12.00
CA SER A 21 13.41 -37.78 11.52
C SER A 21 12.24 -37.42 10.62
N ALA A 22 11.29 -36.65 11.14
CA ALA A 22 10.30 -35.97 10.31
C ALA A 22 10.92 -34.65 9.81
N PRO A 23 10.91 -34.36 8.50
CA PRO A 23 11.13 -33.00 8.04
C PRO A 23 9.93 -32.17 8.46
N GLU A 24 10.13 -31.19 9.33
CA GLU A 24 9.11 -30.21 9.69
C GLU A 24 8.92 -29.25 8.52
N ASN A 25 8.15 -29.71 7.54
CA ASN A 25 7.46 -28.89 6.56
C ASN A 25 6.42 -28.02 7.26
N THR A 26 6.86 -26.91 7.83
CA THR A 26 5.98 -25.79 8.21
C THR A 26 6.51 -24.55 7.48
N SER A 27 6.30 -24.33 6.18
CA SER A 27 5.03 -24.17 5.47
C SER A 27 3.85 -23.66 6.31
N ALA A 28 4.10 -22.64 7.15
CA ALA A 28 3.04 -21.77 7.67
C ALA A 28 3.62 -20.40 8.09
N ASN A 29 4.51 -19.84 7.28
CA ASN A 29 4.74 -18.38 7.25
C ASN A 29 4.34 -17.80 5.90
N GLU A 30 3.39 -18.46 5.23
CA GLU A 30 2.46 -17.79 4.34
C GLU A 30 1.50 -16.98 5.23
N LYS A 31 2.07 -15.95 5.86
CA LYS A 31 1.30 -14.78 6.25
C LYS A 31 0.79 -14.26 4.92
N ILE A 32 -0.41 -14.72 4.56
CA ILE A 32 -1.28 -14.11 3.58
C ILE A 32 -1.36 -12.64 4.02
N ILE A 33 -0.39 -11.85 3.56
CA ILE A 33 -0.57 -10.43 3.38
C ILE A 33 -1.51 -10.40 2.18
N THR A 34 -2.80 -10.63 2.44
CA THR A 34 -3.82 -9.91 1.72
C THR A 34 -3.45 -8.46 1.97
N GLN A 35 -2.64 -7.89 1.08
CA GLN A 35 -2.50 -6.46 1.00
C GLN A 35 -3.92 -6.00 0.73
N VAL A 36 -4.60 -5.56 1.78
CA VAL A 36 -5.77 -4.72 1.62
C VAL A 36 -5.18 -3.48 0.98
N ILE A 37 -5.13 -3.45 -0.36
CA ILE A 37 -4.69 -2.30 -1.12
C ILE A 37 -5.72 -1.23 -0.78
N GLN A 38 -5.39 -0.41 0.23
CA GLN A 38 -6.18 0.75 0.59
C GLN A 38 -6.13 1.67 -0.62
N LYS A 39 -7.26 1.80 -1.31
CA LYS A 39 -7.34 2.67 -2.47
C LYS A 39 -7.15 4.10 -1.99
N SER A 40 -6.15 4.81 -2.51
CA SER A 40 -5.83 6.17 -2.08
C SER A 40 -6.22 7.17 -3.15
N ILE A 41 -6.80 8.29 -2.73
CA ILE A 41 -7.16 9.41 -3.60
C ILE A 41 -6.53 10.67 -3.02
N VAL A 42 -5.73 11.36 -3.81
CA VAL A 42 -5.18 12.68 -3.46
C VAL A 42 -5.72 13.70 -4.46
N VAL A 43 -6.35 14.75 -3.96
CA VAL A 43 -6.90 15.84 -4.76
C VAL A 43 -6.06 17.09 -4.52
N TYR A 44 -5.35 17.55 -5.54
CA TYR A 44 -4.68 18.84 -5.56
C TYR A 44 -5.62 19.89 -6.15
N GLY A 45 -5.77 21.01 -5.46
CA GLY A 45 -6.59 22.11 -5.95
C GLY A 45 -6.68 23.25 -4.96
N SER A 46 -7.64 24.13 -5.19
CA SER A 46 -7.89 25.31 -4.36
C SER A 46 -9.25 25.22 -3.66
N ARG A 47 -9.34 25.72 -2.43
CA ARG A 47 -10.64 25.87 -1.73
C ARG A 47 -11.55 26.90 -2.37
N GLN A 48 -11.02 27.81 -3.19
CA GLN A 48 -11.76 28.90 -3.83
C GLN A 48 -12.19 28.55 -5.26
N CYS A 49 -11.71 27.44 -5.81
CA CYS A 49 -12.05 26.99 -7.17
C CYS A 49 -13.40 26.25 -7.20
N PRO A 50 -14.43 26.74 -7.93
CA PRO A 50 -15.73 26.08 -8.01
C PRO A 50 -15.67 24.63 -8.53
N HIS A 51 -14.77 24.34 -9.47
CA HIS A 51 -14.58 22.97 -9.98
C HIS A 51 -14.01 22.03 -8.91
N CYS A 52 -13.05 22.50 -8.11
CA CYS A 52 -12.50 21.71 -7.00
C CYS A 52 -13.55 21.44 -5.92
N ILE A 53 -14.37 22.45 -5.57
CA ILE A 53 -15.46 22.30 -4.59
C ILE A 53 -16.47 21.26 -5.08
N ASN A 54 -16.94 21.38 -6.32
CA ASN A 54 -17.90 20.44 -6.90
C ASN A 54 -17.34 19.03 -6.99
N PHE A 55 -16.08 18.87 -7.41
CA PHE A 55 -15.45 17.56 -7.51
C PHE A 55 -15.33 16.87 -6.15
N LYS A 56 -14.89 17.61 -5.11
CA LYS A 56 -14.84 17.11 -3.73
C LYS A 56 -16.21 16.74 -3.19
N SER A 57 -17.21 17.61 -3.39
CA SER A 57 -18.59 17.32 -2.98
C SER A 57 -19.13 16.04 -3.63
N LYS A 58 -18.74 15.73 -4.87
CA LYS A 58 -19.09 14.46 -5.51
C LYS A 58 -18.44 13.26 -4.81
N LEU A 59 -17.15 13.34 -4.48
CA LEU A 59 -16.45 12.30 -3.69
C LEU A 59 -17.12 12.09 -2.33
N ASP A 60 -17.42 13.19 -1.62
CA ASP A 60 -18.10 13.17 -0.32
C ASP A 60 -19.48 12.50 -0.44
N SER A 61 -20.25 12.82 -1.50
CA SER A 61 -21.61 12.31 -1.70
C SER A 61 -21.70 10.80 -1.92
N ILE A 62 -20.60 10.17 -2.35
CA ILE A 62 -20.50 8.72 -2.56
C ILE A 62 -19.67 8.03 -1.49
N GLY A 63 -19.28 8.74 -0.42
CA GLY A 63 -18.54 8.19 0.71
C GLY A 63 -17.11 7.76 0.38
N LEU A 64 -16.47 8.40 -0.61
CA LEU A 64 -15.06 8.15 -0.91
C LEU A 64 -14.17 9.08 -0.11
N GLU A 65 -13.31 8.49 0.70
CA GLU A 65 -12.26 9.19 1.44
C GLU A 65 -11.14 9.66 0.49
N TYR A 66 -10.62 10.86 0.73
CA TYR A 66 -9.50 11.43 -0.03
C TYR A 66 -8.68 12.38 0.84
N THR A 67 -7.42 12.58 0.44
CA THR A 67 -6.57 13.64 0.98
C THR A 67 -6.67 14.87 0.08
N PHE A 68 -6.95 16.04 0.65
CA PHE A 68 -6.97 17.29 -0.09
C PHE A 68 -5.71 18.12 0.16
N HIS A 69 -4.95 18.37 -0.90
CA HIS A 69 -3.78 19.22 -0.91
C HIS A 69 -4.14 20.59 -1.50
N ASP A 70 -4.17 21.60 -0.63
CA ASP A 70 -4.54 22.97 -1.01
C ASP A 70 -3.32 23.73 -1.54
N ILE A 71 -3.30 23.96 -2.85
CA ILE A 71 -2.16 24.58 -3.54
C ILE A 71 -2.07 26.08 -3.32
N ASP A 72 -3.14 26.73 -2.85
CA ASP A 72 -3.12 28.17 -2.52
C ASP A 72 -2.53 28.41 -1.12
N VAL A 73 -2.47 27.37 -0.28
CA VAL A 73 -2.02 27.45 1.11
C VAL A 73 -0.60 26.94 1.28
N SER A 74 -0.13 26.06 0.39
CA SER A 74 1.20 25.44 0.49
C SER A 74 1.89 25.33 -0.87
N ASP A 75 2.99 26.06 -1.01
CA ASP A 75 3.87 25.96 -2.18
C ASP A 75 4.41 24.54 -2.37
N GLN A 76 4.60 23.78 -1.29
CA GLN A 76 5.03 22.38 -1.37
C GLN A 76 4.01 21.53 -2.13
N TYR A 77 2.71 21.72 -1.87
CA TYR A 77 1.65 21.00 -2.59
C TYR A 77 1.54 21.44 -4.05
N ALA A 78 1.73 22.74 -4.33
CA ALA A 78 1.77 23.25 -5.69
C ALA A 78 2.95 22.63 -6.49
N LEU A 79 4.14 22.58 -5.89
CA LEU A 79 5.32 21.98 -6.50
C LEU A 79 5.18 20.47 -6.70
N GLU A 80 4.63 19.75 -5.72
CA GLU A 80 4.34 18.32 -5.85
C GLU A 80 3.37 18.05 -7.01
N MET A 81 2.26 18.80 -7.09
CA MET A 81 1.30 18.69 -8.19
C MET A 81 1.98 18.90 -9.54
N VAL A 82 2.75 19.98 -9.69
CA VAL A 82 3.45 20.30 -10.95
C VAL A 82 4.46 19.22 -11.32
N ALA A 83 5.22 18.70 -10.35
CA ALA A 83 6.19 17.64 -10.59
C ALA A 83 5.51 16.36 -11.10
N ARG A 84 4.39 15.96 -10.48
CA ARG A 84 3.61 14.79 -10.89
C ARG A 84 3.00 14.95 -12.28
N VAL A 85 2.43 16.12 -12.59
CA VAL A 85 1.88 16.42 -13.93
C VAL A 85 2.97 16.40 -15.01
N LYS A 86 4.15 16.97 -14.74
CA LYS A 86 5.28 16.90 -15.67
C LYS A 86 5.76 15.47 -15.89
N ALA A 87 5.82 14.68 -14.82
CA ALA A 87 6.21 13.27 -14.89
C ALA A 87 5.21 12.42 -15.70
N SER A 88 3.93 12.83 -15.80
CA SER A 88 2.94 12.18 -16.65
C SER A 88 3.09 12.53 -18.14
N GLY A 89 4.07 13.35 -18.52
CA GLY A 89 4.30 13.80 -19.89
C GLY A 89 3.36 14.90 -20.36
N HIS A 90 2.56 15.50 -19.47
CA HIS A 90 1.69 16.63 -19.83
C HIS A 90 2.53 17.92 -19.97
N THR A 91 2.45 18.55 -21.14
CA THR A 91 3.26 19.72 -21.50
C THR A 91 2.49 21.04 -21.50
N GLU A 92 1.16 20.96 -21.46
CA GLU A 92 0.27 22.12 -21.54
C GLU A 92 -0.05 22.71 -20.17
N GLY A 93 -0.88 23.77 -20.16
CA GLY A 93 -1.41 24.35 -18.92
C GLY A 93 -2.10 23.30 -18.04
N ILE A 94 -1.97 23.48 -16.71
CA ILE A 94 -2.54 22.58 -15.71
C ILE A 94 -3.87 23.16 -15.22
N SER A 95 -4.95 22.43 -15.44
CA SER A 95 -6.27 22.77 -14.89
C SER A 95 -6.52 21.98 -13.60
N ILE A 96 -7.11 22.63 -12.59
CA ILE A 96 -7.45 22.01 -11.30
C ILE A 96 -8.94 21.62 -11.23
N PRO A 97 -9.31 20.56 -10.48
CA PRO A 97 -8.45 19.74 -9.64
C PRO A 97 -7.55 18.77 -10.43
N VAL A 98 -6.36 18.50 -9.91
CA VAL A 98 -5.53 17.35 -10.34
C VAL A 98 -5.73 16.23 -9.32
N VAL A 99 -6.05 15.04 -9.79
CA VAL A 99 -6.38 13.89 -8.94
C VAL A 99 -5.39 12.77 -9.17
N VAL A 100 -4.81 12.26 -8.10
CA VAL A 100 -3.91 11.11 -8.11
C VAL A 100 -4.59 9.95 -7.40
N VAL A 101 -4.65 8.80 -8.05
CA VAL A 101 -5.25 7.56 -7.53
C VAL A 101 -4.16 6.51 -7.35
N ASN A 102 -4.10 5.89 -6.17
CA ASN A 102 -3.15 4.84 -5.81
C ASN A 102 -1.67 5.23 -6.04
N ASP A 103 -1.34 6.51 -5.90
CA ASP A 103 -0.02 7.10 -6.17
C ASP A 103 0.53 6.88 -7.60
N GLN A 104 -0.30 6.40 -8.53
CA GLN A 104 0.12 5.96 -9.86
C GLN A 104 -0.62 6.68 -10.99
N GLN A 105 -1.96 6.74 -10.90
CA GLN A 105 -2.78 7.28 -11.97
C GLN A 105 -3.05 8.76 -11.70
N LEU A 106 -2.76 9.62 -12.67
CA LEU A 106 -2.97 11.07 -12.58
C LEU A 106 -4.02 11.53 -13.59
N PHE A 107 -4.95 12.36 -13.13
CA PHE A 107 -5.99 12.95 -13.96
C PHE A 107 -6.07 14.46 -13.75
N ILE A 108 -6.09 15.22 -14.85
CA ILE A 108 -6.17 16.69 -14.84
C ILE A 108 -7.62 17.09 -15.13
N ALA A 109 -8.21 17.90 -14.24
CA ALA A 109 -9.62 18.32 -14.29
C ALA A 109 -10.61 17.19 -14.65
N PRO A 110 -10.56 16.02 -13.98
CA PRO A 110 -11.36 14.87 -14.38
C PRO A 110 -12.84 15.03 -14.08
N HIS A 111 -13.65 14.29 -14.84
CA HIS A 111 -14.99 13.90 -14.38
C HIS A 111 -14.88 12.78 -13.34
N ILE A 112 -15.81 12.75 -12.37
CA ILE A 112 -15.80 11.77 -11.28
C ILE A 112 -15.72 10.31 -11.79
N SER A 113 -16.41 10.00 -12.89
CA SER A 113 -16.43 8.66 -13.49
C SER A 113 -15.05 8.13 -13.88
N LYS A 114 -14.10 9.01 -14.25
CA LYS A 114 -12.72 8.59 -14.58
C LYS A 114 -11.96 8.15 -13.35
N VAL A 115 -12.19 8.81 -12.22
CA VAL A 115 -11.58 8.45 -10.94
C VAL A 115 -12.19 7.16 -10.41
N LEU A 116 -13.50 6.96 -10.55
CA LEU A 116 -14.15 5.71 -10.15
C LEU A 116 -13.62 4.50 -10.94
N ALA A 117 -13.49 4.63 -12.26
CA ALA A 117 -12.94 3.57 -13.10
C ALA A 117 -11.46 3.25 -12.78
N ALA A 118 -10.73 4.16 -12.14
CA ALA A 118 -9.35 3.96 -11.72
C ALA A 118 -9.23 3.26 -10.35
N LEU A 119 -10.34 3.19 -9.61
CA LEU A 119 -10.42 2.50 -8.34
C LEU A 119 -10.72 1.02 -8.54
N ASP A 120 -11.48 0.64 -9.56
CA ASP A 120 -11.87 -0.75 -9.85
C ASP A 120 -10.69 -1.67 -10.18
#